data_AF-N2JEV3-F1
#
_entry.id   AF-N2JEV3-F1
#
_cell.length_a   1.000
_cell.length_b   1.000
_cell.length_c   1.000
_cell.angle_alpha   90.00
_cell.angle_beta   90.00
_cell.angle_gamma   90.00
#
_symmetry.space_group_name_H-M   'P 1'
#
loop_
_entity.id
_entity.type
_entity.pdbx_description
1 polymer ?
#
loop_
_entity_poly.entity_id
_entity_poly.type
_entity_poly.pdbx_seq_one_letter_code
_entity_poly.pdbx_strand_id
1 'polypeptide(L)' 'MGLRIFGDHRAWASAVESETGIEAFIAIQGHGKEEEALHRVATDRTFTDLMEAERAADEILQKMTGISADSQPLFD' A
#
# COMPACT_ATOMS: atom_id res chain seq x y z
N MET A 1 0.96 -4.43 -9.92
CA MET A 1 -0.17 -3.78 -9.21
C MET A 1 -1.09 -4.79 -8.49
N GLY A 2 -1.08 -4.79 -7.16
CA GLY A 2 -1.98 -5.60 -6.32
C GLY A 2 -3.10 -4.76 -5.72
N LEU A 3 -4.35 -5.14 -6.01
CA LEU A 3 -5.55 -4.56 -5.39
C LEU A 3 -6.11 -5.55 -4.38
N ARG A 4 -6.59 -5.03 -3.26
CA ARG A 4 -7.32 -5.79 -2.28
C ARG A 4 -8.50 -4.99 -1.72
N ILE A 5 -9.52 -5.73 -1.29
CA ILE A 5 -10.78 -5.18 -0.80
C ILE A 5 -11.09 -5.87 0.52
N PHE A 6 -11.34 -5.09 1.58
CA PHE A 6 -11.66 -5.57 2.92
C PHE A 6 -12.82 -4.78 3.49
N GLY A 7 -13.97 -5.45 3.65
CA GLY A 7 -15.23 -4.76 3.94
C GLY A 7 -15.47 -3.66 2.91
N ASP A 8 -15.56 -2.43 3.42
CA ASP A 8 -15.82 -1.21 2.67
C ASP A 8 -14.54 -0.45 2.22
N HIS A 9 -13.36 -1.02 2.46
CA HIS A 9 -12.08 -0.40 2.16
C HIS A 9 -11.40 -1.07 0.96
N ARG A 10 -10.73 -0.27 0.15
CA ARG A 10 -9.90 -0.70 -0.97
C ARG A 10 -8.47 -0.30 -0.72
N ALA A 11 -7.54 -1.24 -0.79
CA ALA A 11 -6.13 -0.98 -0.66
C ALA A 11 -5.39 -1.44 -1.92
N TRP A 12 -4.47 -0.62 -2.43
CA TRP A 12 -3.64 -1.00 -3.57
C TRP A 12 -2.19 -0.62 -3.38
N ALA A 13 -1.31 -1.49 -3.88
CA ALA A 13 0.12 -1.26 -3.97
C ALA A 13 0.44 -0.42 -5.21
N SER A 14 1.25 0.61 -5.04
CA SER A 14 1.70 1.50 -6.11
C SER A 14 3.16 1.92 -5.90
N ALA A 15 3.80 2.36 -6.96
CA ALA A 15 5.13 2.95 -6.93
C ALA A 15 5.10 4.30 -7.65
N VAL A 16 5.80 5.29 -7.11
CA VAL A 16 5.89 6.65 -7.65
C VAL A 16 7.35 7.02 -7.80
N GLU A 17 7.70 7.61 -8.93
CA GLU A 17 9.02 8.23 -9.13
C GLU A 17 9.10 9.55 -8.34
N SER A 18 10.15 9.69 -7.55
CA SER A 18 10.49 10.90 -6.79
C SER A 18 11.84 11.44 -7.26
N GLU A 19 12.21 12.64 -6.80
CA GLU A 19 13.53 13.24 -7.08
C GLU A 19 14.71 12.36 -6.61
N THR A 20 14.48 11.46 -5.65
CA THR A 20 15.53 10.62 -5.04
C THR A 20 15.52 9.17 -5.51
N GLY A 21 14.59 8.80 -6.40
CA GLY A 21 14.40 7.43 -6.87
C GLY A 21 12.94 7.01 -6.79
N ILE A 22 12.68 5.71 -6.83
CA ILE A 22 11.32 5.17 -6.83
C ILE A 22 10.88 4.86 -5.40
N GLU A 23 9.69 5.31 -5.05
CA GLU A 23 9.10 5.16 -3.73
C GLU A 23 7.88 4.24 -3.80
N ALA A 24 7.79 3.30 -2.86
CA ALA A 24 6.71 2.34 -2.77
C ALA A 24 5.63 2.83 -1.78
N PHE A 25 4.37 2.81 -2.21
CA PHE A 25 3.20 3.27 -1.44
C PHE A 25 2.09 2.23 -1.43
N ILE A 26 1.31 2.25 -0.35
CA ILE A 26 0.03 1.58 -0.25
C ILE A 26 -1.01 2.66 -0.02
N ALA A 27 -1.95 2.76 -0.94
CA ALA A 27 -3.07 3.67 -0.82
C ALA A 27 -4.29 2.90 -0.35
N ILE A 28 -5.04 3.49 0.57
CA ILE A 28 -6.25 2.93 1.16
C ILE A 28 -7.37 3.95 0.99
N GLN A 29 -8.48 3.50 0.43
CA GLN A 29 -9.68 4.29 0.22
C GLN A 29 -10.85 3.63 0.97
N GLY A 30 -11.42 4.34 1.94
CA GLY A 30 -12.65 3.94 2.63
C GLY A 30 -13.93 4.22 1.84
N HIS A 31 -15.07 3.73 2.34
CA HIS A 31 -16.38 4.00 1.75
C HIS A 31 -16.89 5.38 2.17
N GLY A 32 -16.36 6.38 1.48
CA GLY A 32 -16.61 7.79 1.66
C GLY A 32 -15.39 8.50 1.11
N LYS A 33 -15.56 9.42 0.16
CA LYS A 33 -14.44 10.14 -0.49
C LYS A 33 -13.59 10.99 0.46
N GLU A 34 -13.86 10.92 1.77
CA GLU A 34 -13.22 11.69 2.82
C GLU A 34 -12.11 10.91 3.55
N GLU A 35 -12.08 9.57 3.44
CA GLU A 35 -11.05 8.73 4.10
C GLU A 35 -10.15 8.08 3.04
N GLU A 36 -9.32 8.91 2.40
CA GLU A 36 -8.19 8.46 1.59
C GLU A 36 -6.90 8.61 2.41
N ALA A 37 -6.29 7.47 2.76
CA ALA A 37 -5.03 7.42 3.48
C ALA A 37 -3.94 6.85 2.57
N LEU A 38 -2.88 7.63 2.35
CA LEU A 38 -1.70 7.19 1.61
C LEU A 38 -0.60 6.82 2.60
N HIS A 39 -0.31 5.53 2.73
CA HIS A 39 0.75 5.05 3.59
C HIS A 39 2.00 4.76 2.75
N ARG A 40 3.06 5.50 3.05
CA ARG A 40 4.39 5.21 2.51
C ARG A 40 4.93 3.95 3.16
N VAL A 41 5.19 2.92 2.37
CA VAL A 41 5.58 1.61 2.90
C VAL A 41 7.09 1.51 3.11
N ALA A 42 7.83 2.33 2.39
CA ALA A 42 9.28 2.44 2.46
C ALA A 42 9.67 3.90 2.69
N THR A 43 9.53 4.38 3.93
CA THR A 43 10.04 5.69 4.33
C THR A 43 11.56 5.79 4.17
N ASP A 44 12.26 4.67 4.32
CA ASP A 44 13.74 4.63 4.38
C ASP A 44 14.40 3.84 3.23
N ARG A 45 13.62 3.40 2.22
CA ARG A 45 14.15 2.61 1.11
C ARG A 45 13.65 3.16 -0.23
N THR A 46 14.56 3.79 -0.96
CA THR A 46 14.38 4.16 -2.36
C THR A 46 14.76 2.96 -3.25
N PHE A 47 13.89 2.64 -4.20
CA PHE A 47 14.12 1.61 -5.20
C PHE A 47 14.66 2.23 -6.48
N THR A 48 15.45 1.46 -7.23
CA THR A 48 15.95 1.87 -8.55
C THR A 48 15.10 1.31 -9.69
N ASP A 49 14.18 0.40 -9.38
CA ASP A 49 13.30 -0.28 -10.33
C ASP A 49 11.82 -0.23 -9.87
N LEU A 50 10.92 0.09 -10.80
CA LEU A 50 9.48 0.26 -10.53
C LEU A 50 8.83 -1.06 -10.15
N MET A 51 9.25 -2.15 -10.77
CA MET A 51 8.69 -3.47 -10.52
C MET A 51 9.14 -4.00 -9.15
N GLU A 52 10.36 -3.71 -8.72
CA GLU A 52 10.84 -4.01 -7.36
C GLU A 52 10.06 -3.21 -6.31
N ALA A 53 9.83 -1.91 -6.56
CA ALA A 53 9.05 -1.06 -5.66
C ALA A 53 7.59 -1.53 -5.54
N GLU A 54 6.93 -1.82 -6.67
CA GLU A 54 5.57 -2.35 -6.67
C GLU A 54 5.47 -3.70 -5.96
N ARG A 55 6.46 -4.57 -6.15
CA ARG A 55 6.51 -5.88 -5.49
C ARG A 55 6.71 -5.74 -3.99
N ALA A 56 7.57 -4.82 -3.54
CA ALA A 56 7.74 -4.53 -2.13
C ALA A 56 6.44 -4.00 -1.50
N ALA A 57 5.74 -3.09 -2.20
CA ALA A 57 4.42 -2.63 -1.77
C ALA A 57 3.39 -3.77 -1.74
N ASP A 58 3.38 -4.66 -2.74
CA ASP A 58 2.46 -5.80 -2.80
C ASP A 58 2.73 -6.82 -1.68
N GLU A 59 3.99 -7.15 -1.39
CA GLU A 59 4.36 -8.05 -0.29
C GLU A 59 3.92 -7.49 1.07
N ILE A 60 4.02 -6.18 1.26
CA ILE A 60 3.61 -5.53 2.50
C ILE A 60 2.09 -5.41 2.57
N LEU A 61 1.42 -5.13 1.45
CA LEU A 61 -0.03 -5.21 1.33
C LEU A 61 -0.52 -6.63 1.67
N GLN A 62 0.15 -7.67 1.18
CA GLN A 62 -0.17 -9.07 1.52
C GLN A 62 0.05 -9.38 3.00
N LYS A 63 1.10 -8.86 3.64
CA LYS A 63 1.32 -9.04 5.09
C LYS A 63 0.25 -8.34 5.92
N MET A 64 -0.13 -7.12 5.54
CA MET A 64 -1.18 -6.37 6.23
C MET A 64 -2.54 -7.06 6.14
N THR A 65 -2.77 -7.82 5.09
CA THR A 65 -4.11 -8.27 4.72
C THR A 65 -4.29 -9.77 4.90
N GLY A 66 -3.18 -10.53 4.88
CA GLY A 66 -3.13 -11.96 5.17
C GLY A 66 -3.09 -12.32 6.65
N ILE A 67 -2.85 -11.35 7.55
CA ILE A 67 -2.92 -11.56 9.01
C ILE A 67 -4.33 -11.25 9.57
N SER A 68 -5.14 -10.46 8.86
CA SER A 68 -6.49 -10.13 9.31
C SER A 68 -7.50 -11.21 8.89
N ALA A 69 -7.61 -12.27 9.71
CA ALA A 69 -8.78 -13.16 9.69
C ALA A 69 -10.10 -12.40 9.99
N ASP A 70 -10.00 -11.18 10.53
CA ASP A 70 -11.13 -10.39 11.02
C ASP A 70 -11.43 -9.12 10.18
N SER A 71 -10.89 -9.00 8.97
CA SER A 71 -11.19 -7.87 8.05
C SER A 71 -10.97 -6.46 8.63
N GLN A 72 -10.15 -6.32 9.68
CA GLN A 72 -9.79 -5.02 10.23
C GLN A 72 -8.40 -4.58 9.77
N PRO A 73 -8.25 -3.33 9.29
CA PRO A 73 -6.95 -2.72 9.04
C PRO A 73 -6.14 -2.62 10.35
N LEU A 74 -4.84 -2.93 10.29
CA LEU A 74 -3.91 -2.92 11.43
C LEU A 74 -3.33 -1.50 11.70
N PHE A 75 -4.06 -0.46 11.35
CA PHE A 75 -3.65 0.94 11.53
C PHE A 75 -4.32 1.50 12.79
N ASP A 76 -3.51 1.92 13.77
CA ASP A 76 -3.90 2.74 14.92
C ASP A 76 -3.85 4.23 14.55
#